data_AF-A0A178T5S2-F1
#
_entry.id   AF-A0A178T5S2-F1
#
_cell.length_a   1.000
_cell.length_b   1.000
_cell.length_c   1.000
_cell.angle_alpha   90.00
_cell.angle_beta   90.00
_cell.angle_gamma   90.00
#
_symmetry.space_group_name_H-M   'P 1'
#
loop_
_entity.id
_entity.type
_entity.pdbx_description
1 polymer ?
#
loop_
_entity_poly.entity_id
_entity_poly.type
_entity_poly.pdbx_seq_one_letter_code
_entity_poly.pdbx_strand_id
1 'polypeptide(L)'
;MISQFIDQTEAAILRFSVSLLTEIELKIMKKQIISQHQAMKYAKHQIDLFVKQMHFRQALSAVYRSEIYIYISTKLARVFEQYRVFKCV
;
A
#
# COMPACT_ATOMS: atom_id res chain seq x y z
N MET A 1 -6.34 -9.89 21.89
CA MET A 1 -6.37 -8.74 20.95
C MET A 1 -5.04 -8.74 20.20
N ILE A 2 -5.00 -8.57 18.87
CA ILE A 2 -3.75 -8.69 18.07
C ILE A 2 -2.60 -7.79 18.62
N SER A 3 -2.94 -6.68 19.26
CA SER A 3 -2.02 -5.77 19.96
C SER A 3 -1.16 -6.41 21.07
N GLN A 4 -1.51 -7.60 21.56
CA GLN A 4 -0.70 -8.33 22.54
C GLN A 4 0.44 -9.14 21.88
N PHE A 5 0.44 -9.25 20.55
CA PHE A 5 1.37 -10.10 19.79
C PHE A 5 2.19 -9.31 18.75
N ILE A 6 1.95 -8.00 18.62
CA ILE A 6 2.53 -7.16 17.57
C ILE A 6 3.07 -5.88 18.21
N ASP A 7 4.32 -5.54 17.92
CA ASP A 7 4.92 -4.28 18.37
C ASP A 7 4.30 -3.07 17.63
N GLN A 8 4.43 -1.88 18.20
CA GLN A 8 3.73 -0.67 17.75
C GLN A 8 4.03 -0.34 16.29
N THR A 9 5.26 -0.64 15.86
CA THR A 9 5.75 -0.44 14.49
C THR A 9 4.97 -1.28 13.49
N GLU A 10 4.89 -2.59 13.71
CA GLU A 10 4.20 -3.54 12.86
C GLU A 10 2.69 -3.27 12.88
N ALA A 11 2.13 -2.89 14.03
CA ALA A 11 0.74 -2.47 14.13
C ALA A 11 0.46 -1.21 13.29
N ALA A 12 1.40 -0.24 13.26
CA ALA A 12 1.29 0.94 12.42
C ALA A 12 1.41 0.60 10.92
N ILE A 13 2.33 -0.30 10.54
CA ILE A 13 2.49 -0.78 9.16
C ILE A 13 1.20 -1.47 8.68
N LEU A 14 0.60 -2.31 9.52
CA LEU A 14 -0.67 -2.99 9.19
C LEU A 14 -1.82 -1.98 9.00
N ARG A 15 -1.98 -1.04 9.93
CA ARG A 15 -3.00 0.01 9.83
C ARG A 15 -2.83 0.86 8.57
N PHE A 16 -1.59 1.28 8.30
CA PHE A 16 -1.26 2.02 7.09
C PHE A 16 -1.60 1.22 5.83
N SER A 17 -1.20 -0.05 5.78
CA SER A 17 -1.40 -0.90 4.62
C SER A 17 -2.89 -1.10 4.30
N VAL A 18 -3.70 -1.38 5.32
CA VAL A 18 -5.16 -1.51 5.16
C VAL A 18 -5.78 -0.19 4.72
N SER A 19 -5.40 0.93 5.36
CA SER A 19 -5.93 2.25 4.99
C SER A 19 -5.60 2.63 3.54
N LEU A 20 -4.38 2.36 3.09
CA LEU A 20 -3.94 2.66 1.73
C LEU A 20 -4.72 1.84 0.69
N LEU A 21 -4.94 0.55 0.96
CA LEU A 21 -5.76 -0.30 0.08
C LEU A 21 -7.17 0.23 -0.06
N THR A 22 -7.83 0.53 1.07
CA THR A 22 -9.18 1.11 1.08
C THR A 22 -9.23 2.44 0.35
N GLU A 23 -8.23 3.31 0.55
CA GLU A 23 -8.17 4.59 -0.16
C GLU A 23 -8.06 4.40 -1.68
N ILE A 24 -7.18 3.51 -2.15
CA ILE A 24 -6.99 3.25 -3.57
C ILE A 24 -8.26 2.66 -4.18
N GLU A 25 -8.89 1.71 -3.50
CA GLU A 25 -10.17 1.13 -3.93
C GLU A 25 -11.27 2.20 -4.05
N LEU A 26 -11.40 3.09 -3.07
CA LEU A 26 -12.33 4.20 -3.13
C LEU A 26 -12.03 5.15 -4.29
N LYS A 27 -10.75 5.43 -4.58
CA LYS A 27 -10.35 6.25 -5.73
C LYS A 27 -10.67 5.57 -7.07
N ILE A 28 -10.55 4.25 -7.16
CA ILE A 28 -10.95 3.46 -8.33
C ILE A 28 -12.47 3.53 -8.51
N MET A 29 -13.25 3.29 -7.45
CA MET A 29 -14.72 3.36 -7.49
C MET A 29 -15.22 4.74 -7.93
N LYS A 30 -14.54 5.80 -7.48
CA LYS A 30 -14.83 7.20 -7.88
C LYS A 30 -14.26 7.59 -9.25
N LYS A 31 -13.65 6.66 -9.99
CA LYS A 31 -12.98 6.89 -11.29
C LYS A 31 -11.87 7.95 -11.25
N GLN A 32 -11.28 8.19 -10.07
CA GLN A 32 -10.12 9.08 -9.89
C GLN A 32 -8.81 8.37 -10.26
N ILE A 33 -8.80 7.04 -10.15
CA ILE A 33 -7.74 6.17 -10.65
C ILE A 33 -8.40 5.21 -11.63
N ILE A 34 -7.95 5.22 -12.88
CA ILE A 34 -8.56 4.43 -13.95
C ILE A 34 -7.64 3.32 -14.47
N SER A 35 -6.33 3.41 -14.19
CA SER A 35 -5.35 2.43 -14.63
C SER A 35 -4.57 1.81 -13.47
N GLN A 36 -4.12 0.58 -13.69
CA GLN A 36 -3.28 -0.15 -12.74
C GLN A 36 -1.96 0.60 -12.50
N HIS A 37 -1.36 1.18 -13.55
CA HIS A 37 -0.14 1.98 -13.43
C HIS A 37 -0.31 3.18 -12.49
N GLN A 38 -1.42 3.92 -12.61
CA GLN A 38 -1.73 5.05 -11.70
C GLN A 38 -1.87 4.58 -10.26
N ALA A 39 -2.61 3.49 -10.03
CA ALA A 39 -2.77 2.90 -8.70
C ALA A 39 -1.42 2.51 -8.09
N MET A 40 -0.58 1.81 -8.85
CA MET A 40 0.73 1.34 -8.39
C MET A 40 1.70 2.51 -8.13
N LYS A 41 1.69 3.53 -8.99
CA LYS A 41 2.51 4.74 -8.80
C LYS A 41 2.08 5.50 -7.55
N TYR A 42 0.77 5.65 -7.34
CA TYR A 42 0.22 6.29 -6.15
C TYR A 42 0.58 5.50 -4.88
N ALA A 43 0.38 4.17 -4.89
CA ALA A 43 0.72 3.30 -3.77
C ALA A 43 2.21 3.43 -3.39
N LYS A 44 3.11 3.34 -4.38
CA LYS A 44 4.55 3.48 -4.16
C LYS A 44 4.89 4.82 -3.50
N HIS A 45 4.32 5.92 -4.00
CA HIS A 45 4.54 7.24 -3.43
C HIS A 45 4.09 7.34 -1.96
N GLN A 46 2.92 6.81 -1.62
CA GLN A 46 2.43 6.81 -0.24
C GLN A 46 3.30 5.95 0.69
N ILE A 47 3.74 4.78 0.21
CA ILE A 47 4.67 3.91 0.97
C ILE A 47 5.99 4.64 1.23
N ASP A 48 6.55 5.32 0.22
CA ASP A 48 7.80 6.06 0.37
C ASP A 48 7.68 7.18 1.41
N LEU A 49 6.55 7.90 1.42
CA LEU A 49 6.25 8.94 2.42
C LEU A 49 6.10 8.34 3.82
N PHE A 50 5.32 7.27 3.97
CA PHE A 50 5.11 6.61 5.25
C PHE A 50 6.42 6.09 5.86
N VAL A 51 7.21 5.33 5.09
CA VAL A 51 8.47 4.78 5.60
C VAL A 51 9.46 5.90 5.95
N LYS A 52 9.46 7.01 5.20
CA LYS A 52 10.30 8.17 5.53
C LYS A 52 9.96 8.79 6.89
N GLN A 53 8.68 8.75 7.29
CA GLN A 53 8.22 9.28 8.59
C GLN A 53 8.56 8.38 9.78
N MET A 54 8.88 7.09 9.55
CA MET A 54 9.18 6.14 10.62
C MET A 54 10.63 6.23 11.14
N HIS A 55 11.47 7.08 10.54
CA HIS A 55 12.85 7.35 10.97
C HIS A 55 13.75 6.10 11.14
N PHE A 56 13.51 5.03 10.38
CA PHE A 56 14.35 3.83 10.44
C PHE A 56 15.74 4.06 9.82
N ARG A 57 16.69 3.20 10.20
CA ARG A 57 17.97 3.06 9.49
C ARG A 57 17.72 2.73 8.01
N GLN A 58 18.58 3.23 7.12
CA GLN A 58 18.39 3.12 5.68
C GLN A 58 18.13 1.69 5.18
N ALA A 59 18.88 0.71 5.69
CA ALA A 59 18.68 -0.70 5.33
C ALA A 59 17.29 -1.21 5.73
N LEU A 60 16.83 -0.88 6.94
CA LEU A 60 15.52 -1.30 7.42
C LEU A 60 14.38 -0.58 6.68
N SER A 61 14.56 0.70 6.33
CA SER A 61 13.65 1.43 5.45
C SER A 61 13.50 0.76 4.08
N ALA A 62 14.60 0.25 3.51
CA ALA A 62 14.56 -0.44 2.23
C ALA A 62 13.78 -1.76 2.31
N VAL A 63 13.99 -2.54 3.38
CA VAL A 63 13.25 -3.78 3.65
C VAL A 63 11.76 -3.49 3.77
N TYR A 64 11.35 -2.59 4.67
CA TYR A 64 9.93 -2.28 4.86
C TYR A 64 9.27 -1.70 3.62
N ARG A 65 9.94 -0.83 2.86
CA ARG A 65 9.40 -0.34 1.58
C ARG A 65 9.10 -1.50 0.63
N SER A 66 10.02 -2.44 0.52
CA SER A 66 9.87 -3.60 -0.36
C SER A 66 8.72 -4.50 0.10
N GLU A 67 8.69 -4.85 1.39
CA GLU A 67 7.68 -5.75 1.95
C GLU A 67 6.27 -5.16 1.86
N ILE A 68 6.10 -3.89 2.23
CA ILE A 68 4.82 -3.20 2.14
C ILE A 68 4.40 -3.12 0.66
N TYR A 69 5.32 -2.77 -0.24
CA TYR A 69 5.01 -2.69 -1.66
C TYR A 69 4.56 -4.04 -2.22
N ILE A 70 5.24 -5.13 -1.90
CA ILE A 70 4.86 -6.49 -2.33
C ILE A 70 3.47 -6.85 -1.79
N TYR A 71 3.22 -6.61 -0.50
CA TYR A 71 1.93 -6.87 0.12
C TYR A 71 0.80 -6.10 -0.57
N ILE A 72 0.96 -4.78 -0.71
CA ILE A 72 -0.04 -3.90 -1.34
C ILE A 72 -0.26 -4.30 -2.80
N SER A 73 0.79 -4.54 -3.57
CA SER A 73 0.70 -4.95 -4.98
C SER A 73 -0.13 -6.22 -5.14
N THR A 74 0.13 -7.21 -4.29
CA THR A 74 -0.57 -8.50 -4.31
C THR A 74 -2.06 -8.34 -3.99
N LYS A 75 -2.41 -7.44 -3.05
CA LYS A 75 -3.80 -7.16 -2.71
C LYS A 75 -4.51 -6.33 -3.79
N LEU A 76 -3.83 -5.34 -4.35
CA LEU A 76 -4.37 -4.52 -5.43
C LEU A 76 -4.64 -5.31 -6.71
N ALA A 77 -3.87 -6.36 -7.01
CA ALA A 77 -4.15 -7.24 -8.15
C ALA A 77 -5.61 -7.76 -8.12
N ARG A 78 -6.10 -8.16 -6.94
CA ARG A 78 -7.49 -8.60 -6.77
C ARG A 78 -8.50 -7.48 -6.99
N VAL A 79 -8.20 -6.27 -6.49
CA VAL A 79 -9.04 -5.09 -6.69
C VAL A 79 -9.10 -4.73 -8.18
N PHE A 80 -7.97 -4.81 -8.89
CA PHE A 80 -7.92 -4.51 -10.32
C PHE A 80 -8.77 -5.48 -11.14
N GLU A 81 -8.74 -6.76 -10.81
CA GLU A 81 -9.60 -7.77 -11.43
C GLU A 81 -11.08 -7.51 -11.13
N GLN A 82 -11.43 -7.27 -9.87
CA GLN A 82 -12.80 -7.01 -9.42
C GLN A 82 -13.44 -5.81 -10.12
N TYR A 83 -12.71 -4.70 -10.22
CA TYR A 83 -13.20 -3.45 -10.82
C TYR A 83 -12.82 -3.27 -12.30
N ARG A 84 -12.22 -4.30 -12.93
CA ARG A 84 -11.76 -4.29 -14.33
C ARG A 84 -10.90 -3.07 -14.65
N VAL A 85 -9.98 -2.72 -13.74
CA VAL A 85 -9.10 -1.56 -13.87
C VAL A 85 -8.17 -1.74 -15.06
N PHE A 86 -8.04 -0.70 -15.89
CA PHE A 86 -7.28 -0.78 -17.14
C PHE A 86 -5.81 -1.12 -16.91
N LYS A 87 -5.36 -2.19 -17.55
CA LYS A 87 -3.94 -2.53 -17.65
C LYS A 87 -3.34 -1.71 -18.79
N CYS A 88 -2.73 -0.59 -18.47
CA CYS A 88 -1.93 0.17 -19.44
C CYS A 88 -0.57 -0.51 -19.57
N VAL A 89 -0.16 -0.78 -20.82
CA VAL A 89 1.16 -1.31 -21.20
C VAL A 89 2.17 -0.18 -21.21
#